data_AF-A0A1F9P3E0-F1
#
_entry.id   AF-A0A1F9P3E0-F1
#
_cell.length_a   1.000
_cell.length_b   1.000
_cell.length_c   1.000
_cell.angle_alpha   90.00
_cell.angle_beta   90.00
_cell.angle_gamma   90.00
#
_symmetry.space_group_name_H-M   'P 1'
#
loop_
_entity.id
_entity.type
_entity.pdbx_description
1 polymer ?
#
loop_
_entity_poly.entity_id
_entity_poly.type
_entity_poly.pdbx_seq_one_letter_code
_entity_poly.pdbx_strand_id
1 'polypeptide(L)'
;MKCFTAKLFTVLAIAFLLSGCYTQKAVQPIPTFTLTPFSSNNYVSSIDNFVIVLDASSSMADIHKGNYKFDMATEIVSRMNQTLPELGQNGALRSFGHSPAVSNKSTVLFYGMEKYATKTLGEKLKKISEAGGTSPMHTALDASGQEELKPVSGKTAVIIISDGQSEFSLESPITLKAAQALKDQLGAGLCYYPIFVGNNEEGAVLMDEIARIGKCGFVSNADNLLTDAGMAQFVEDVFLSKKPMAPAAKAVAPPVAPAPPEIKGLNAQGVWVVDDTLFDFDKSLIKAAAVDYLDHIAEIMKAYPNMYVQVQGHTDSVGTKAYNDALSIRRAQAVKTYLINKGVEGERLNLEGFGFSKPVALNDTAKGRALNRRVELHRK
;
A
#
# COMPACT_ATOMS: atom_id res chain seq x y z
N MET A 1 -9.29 22.71 88.34
CA MET A 1 -8.39 21.85 89.15
C MET A 1 -8.15 20.55 88.39
N LYS A 2 -6.87 20.24 88.15
CA LYS A 2 -6.25 18.93 87.89
C LYS A 2 -6.44 18.20 86.53
N CYS A 3 -5.26 18.00 85.91
CA CYS A 3 -4.79 17.04 84.91
C CYS A 3 -5.55 15.70 84.77
N PHE A 4 -5.56 15.14 83.56
CA PHE A 4 -5.04 13.79 83.30
C PHE A 4 -4.65 13.59 81.82
N THR A 5 -3.65 12.73 81.65
CA THR A 5 -2.75 12.47 80.53
C THR A 5 -3.25 11.49 79.46
N ALA A 6 -2.68 11.64 78.25
CA ALA A 6 -2.30 10.61 77.28
C ALA A 6 -3.35 9.64 76.70
N LYS A 7 -3.52 9.69 75.37
CA LYS A 7 -2.90 8.73 74.44
C LYS A 7 -3.08 9.17 72.99
N LEU A 8 -1.93 9.30 72.33
CA LEU A 8 -1.73 9.48 70.92
C LEU A 8 -2.17 8.19 70.19
N PHE A 9 -3.10 8.27 69.25
CA PHE A 9 -3.31 7.24 68.23
C PHE A 9 -3.47 7.93 66.88
N THR A 10 -2.35 8.07 66.20
CA THR A 10 -2.27 8.52 64.80
C THR A 10 -2.74 7.37 63.92
N VAL A 11 -3.94 7.48 63.35
CA VAL A 11 -4.40 6.56 62.29
C VAL A 11 -3.77 7.03 60.99
N LEU A 12 -2.65 6.39 60.61
CA LEU A 12 -2.01 6.58 59.32
C LEU A 12 -2.82 5.80 58.27
N ALA A 13 -3.64 6.49 57.48
CA ALA A 13 -4.29 5.92 56.31
C ALA A 13 -3.23 5.68 55.23
N ILE A 14 -2.74 4.45 55.11
CA ILE A 14 -1.87 4.00 54.02
C ILE A 14 -2.74 3.84 52.78
N ALA A 15 -2.71 4.85 51.90
CA ALA A 15 -3.21 4.70 50.54
C ALA A 15 -2.26 3.76 49.78
N PHE A 16 -2.69 2.51 49.57
CA PHE A 16 -2.04 1.59 48.64
C PHE A 16 -2.20 2.15 47.22
N LEU A 17 -1.16 2.82 46.71
CA LEU A 17 -0.99 3.06 45.29
C LEU A 17 -0.79 1.69 44.62
N LEU A 18 -1.86 1.16 44.02
CA LEU A 18 -1.78 0.06 43.07
C LEU A 18 -1.02 0.58 41.84
N SER A 19 0.30 0.47 41.85
CA SER A 19 1.12 0.55 40.65
C SER A 19 0.80 -0.67 39.79
N GLY A 20 -0.22 -0.54 38.94
CA GLY A 20 -0.44 -1.48 37.86
C GLY A 20 0.82 -1.54 37.01
N CYS A 21 1.51 -2.68 37.02
CA CYS A 21 2.59 -2.96 36.08
C CYS A 21 1.97 -2.97 34.67
N TYR A 22 2.09 -1.85 33.95
CA TYR A 22 1.78 -1.79 32.54
C TYR A 22 2.77 -2.70 31.83
N THR A 23 2.35 -3.92 31.52
CA THR A 23 3.19 -4.87 30.78
C THR A 23 3.28 -4.35 29.36
N GLN A 24 4.39 -3.66 29.05
CA GLN A 24 4.65 -3.14 27.72
C GLN A 24 4.66 -4.33 26.75
N LYS A 25 3.72 -4.34 25.81
CA LYS A 25 3.56 -5.42 24.83
C LYS A 25 4.89 -5.56 24.07
N ALA A 26 5.51 -6.73 24.11
CA ALA A 26 6.83 -6.94 23.53
C ALA A 26 6.80 -6.62 22.03
N VAL A 27 7.64 -5.67 21.61
CA VAL A 27 7.84 -5.34 20.20
C VAL A 27 8.46 -6.56 19.52
N GLN A 28 7.81 -7.07 18.48
CA GLN A 28 8.34 -8.16 17.65
C GLN A 28 9.41 -7.57 16.71
N PRO A 29 10.50 -8.28 16.41
CA PRO A 29 11.46 -7.80 15.42
C PRO A 29 10.83 -7.84 14.03
N ILE A 30 11.01 -6.76 13.26
CA ILE A 30 10.71 -6.76 11.83
C ILE A 30 11.51 -7.89 11.15
N PRO A 31 10.90 -8.71 10.26
CA PRO A 31 11.60 -9.78 9.55
C PRO A 31 12.86 -9.30 8.85
N THR A 32 13.88 -10.15 8.75
CA THR A 32 15.09 -9.86 7.99
C THR A 32 14.76 -9.65 6.50
N PHE A 33 15.47 -8.73 5.86
CA PHE A 33 15.27 -8.38 4.45
C PHE A 33 16.35 -9.00 3.58
N THR A 34 15.93 -9.71 2.52
CA THR A 34 16.84 -10.20 1.47
C THR A 34 16.61 -9.39 0.21
N LEU A 35 17.65 -8.65 -0.19
CA LEU A 35 17.61 -7.83 -1.39
C LEU A 35 17.42 -8.69 -2.65
N THR A 36 16.42 -8.36 -3.45
CA THR A 36 16.29 -8.83 -4.84
C THR A 36 16.80 -7.72 -5.78
N PRO A 37 18.01 -7.82 -6.33
CA PRO A 37 18.61 -6.72 -7.07
C PRO A 37 18.04 -6.60 -8.49
N PHE A 38 17.78 -5.38 -8.94
CA PHE A 38 17.47 -5.07 -10.33
C PHE A 38 18.72 -4.66 -11.10
N SER A 39 18.93 -5.24 -12.29
CA SER A 39 20.06 -4.89 -13.14
C SER A 39 19.73 -3.69 -14.04
N SER A 40 20.58 -2.68 -14.03
CA SER A 40 20.51 -1.55 -14.97
C SER A 40 20.71 -1.96 -16.44
N ASN A 41 21.18 -3.19 -16.71
CA ASN A 41 21.24 -3.74 -18.07
C ASN A 41 19.85 -4.13 -18.60
N ASN A 42 18.94 -4.51 -17.71
CA ASN A 42 17.61 -5.01 -18.08
C ASN A 42 16.50 -3.96 -17.91
N TYR A 43 16.74 -2.92 -17.11
CA TYR A 43 15.74 -1.94 -16.76
C TYR A 43 16.17 -0.50 -17.07
N VAL A 44 15.20 0.35 -17.37
CA VAL A 44 15.26 1.81 -17.30
C VAL A 44 14.26 2.31 -16.28
N SER A 45 14.42 3.56 -15.81
CA SER A 45 13.41 4.17 -14.95
C SER A 45 12.11 4.38 -15.73
N SER A 46 10.98 4.00 -15.12
CA SER A 46 9.63 4.32 -15.58
C SER A 46 9.23 5.77 -15.29
N ILE A 47 9.96 6.42 -14.38
CA ILE A 47 9.67 7.76 -13.88
C ILE A 47 10.90 8.68 -13.96
N ASP A 48 10.65 9.97 -14.03
CA ASP A 48 11.69 11.00 -14.02
C ASP A 48 11.98 11.47 -12.59
N ASN A 49 10.95 11.59 -11.75
CA ASN A 49 11.05 12.12 -10.40
C ASN A 49 10.24 11.27 -9.41
N PHE A 50 10.68 11.21 -8.15
CA PHE A 50 9.85 10.72 -7.06
C PHE A 50 9.98 11.57 -5.80
N VAL A 51 8.91 11.63 -5.02
CA VAL A 51 8.90 12.21 -3.68
C VAL A 51 8.36 11.18 -2.71
N ILE A 52 9.13 10.90 -1.66
CA ILE A 52 8.68 10.14 -0.51
C ILE A 52 8.13 11.15 0.51
N VAL A 53 6.87 10.98 0.88
CA VAL A 53 6.19 11.75 1.92
C VAL A 53 5.96 10.81 3.10
N LEU A 54 6.84 10.89 4.11
CA LEU A 54 6.86 9.98 5.26
C LEU A 54 6.18 10.60 6.48
N ASP A 55 5.14 9.94 6.96
CA ASP A 55 4.46 10.25 8.20
C ASP A 55 5.32 9.85 9.41
N ALA A 56 5.61 10.82 10.27
CA ALA A 56 6.28 10.63 11.54
C ALA A 56 5.43 11.22 12.69
N SER A 57 4.13 11.40 12.50
CA SER A 57 3.22 11.96 13.49
C SER A 57 2.99 11.04 14.69
N SER A 58 2.38 11.55 15.77
CA SER A 58 2.16 10.78 17.00
C SER A 58 1.32 9.52 16.79
N SER A 59 0.40 9.49 15.82
CA SER A 59 -0.36 8.28 15.48
C SER A 59 0.56 7.14 15.06
N MET A 60 1.70 7.44 14.42
CA MET A 60 2.68 6.45 13.98
C MET A 60 3.43 5.78 15.15
N ALA A 61 3.28 6.28 16.39
CA ALA A 61 3.77 5.64 17.61
C ALA A 61 2.87 4.49 18.10
N ASP A 62 1.70 4.23 17.48
CA ASP A 62 0.90 3.05 17.82
C ASP A 62 1.55 1.75 17.30
N ILE A 63 1.17 0.65 17.94
CA ILE A 63 1.63 -0.69 17.59
C ILE A 63 0.65 -1.35 16.62
N HIS A 64 1.15 -1.82 15.48
CA HIS A 64 0.46 -2.70 14.54
C HIS A 64 1.21 -4.02 14.40
N LYS A 65 0.52 -5.16 14.59
CA LYS A 65 1.12 -6.51 14.53
C LYS A 65 2.42 -6.68 15.34
N GLY A 66 2.51 -5.99 16.49
CA GLY A 66 3.66 -6.06 17.38
C GLY A 66 4.84 -5.17 16.98
N ASN A 67 4.71 -4.32 15.96
CA ASN A 67 5.73 -3.34 15.56
C ASN A 67 5.16 -1.92 15.69
N TYR A 68 6.00 -0.94 16.01
CA TYR A 68 5.59 0.46 15.88
C TYR A 68 5.35 0.79 14.40
N LYS A 69 4.24 1.48 14.08
CA LYS A 69 3.93 1.85 12.69
C LYS A 69 5.05 2.71 12.09
N PHE A 70 5.66 3.58 12.88
CA PHE A 70 6.81 4.38 12.48
C PHE A 70 8.04 3.54 12.08
N ASP A 71 8.37 2.50 12.85
CA ASP A 71 9.47 1.59 12.53
C ASP A 71 9.18 0.82 11.24
N MET A 72 7.94 0.37 11.05
CA MET A 72 7.51 -0.25 9.79
C MET A 72 7.66 0.71 8.60
N ALA A 73 7.24 1.97 8.76
CA ALA A 73 7.27 2.98 7.71
C ALA A 73 8.71 3.35 7.29
N THR A 74 9.59 3.60 8.26
CA THR A 74 11.01 3.88 8.00
C THR A 74 11.72 2.68 7.39
N GLU A 75 11.41 1.46 7.84
CA GLU A 75 11.96 0.24 7.26
C GLU A 75 11.51 0.04 5.81
N ILE A 76 10.26 0.34 5.46
CA ILE A 76 9.79 0.30 4.08
C ILE A 76 10.60 1.25 3.19
N VAL A 77 10.85 2.48 3.66
CA VAL A 77 11.72 3.43 2.92
C VAL A 77 13.13 2.87 2.77
N SER A 78 13.69 2.29 3.84
CA SER A 78 15.02 1.68 3.83
C SER A 78 15.13 0.55 2.80
N ARG A 79 14.15 -0.36 2.76
CA ARG A 79 14.13 -1.48 1.81
C ARG A 79 13.90 -1.02 0.38
N MET A 80 13.00 -0.07 0.16
CA MET A 80 12.80 0.54 -1.15
C MET A 80 14.08 1.18 -1.66
N ASN A 81 14.77 1.96 -0.81
CA ASN A 81 16.05 2.58 -1.12
C ASN A 81 17.13 1.54 -1.48
N GLN A 82 17.22 0.43 -0.74
CA GLN A 82 18.15 -0.67 -1.06
C GLN A 82 17.82 -1.39 -2.37
N THR A 83 16.53 -1.43 -2.75
CA THR A 83 16.03 -2.19 -3.89
C THR A 83 16.04 -1.38 -5.18
N LEU A 84 15.79 -0.07 -5.10
CA LEU A 84 15.68 0.83 -6.24
C LEU A 84 17.06 1.10 -6.86
N PRO A 85 17.33 0.64 -8.09
CA PRO A 85 18.58 0.98 -8.77
C PRO A 85 18.65 2.46 -9.14
N GLU A 86 19.86 3.03 -9.11
CA GLU A 86 20.14 4.40 -9.56
C GLU A 86 20.13 4.46 -11.09
N LEU A 87 18.98 4.74 -11.70
CA LEU A 87 18.78 4.77 -13.15
C LEU A 87 18.67 6.19 -13.72
N GLY A 88 19.06 7.19 -12.92
CA GLY A 88 19.07 8.60 -13.30
C GLY A 88 17.82 9.39 -12.92
N GLN A 89 16.85 8.78 -12.24
CA GLN A 89 15.70 9.47 -11.65
C GLN A 89 16.14 10.49 -10.58
N ASN A 90 15.34 11.54 -10.40
CA ASN A 90 15.48 12.46 -9.28
C ASN A 90 14.62 11.99 -8.11
N GLY A 91 15.06 12.20 -6.88
CA GLY A 91 14.35 11.78 -5.68
C GLY A 91 14.28 12.89 -4.65
N ALA A 92 13.26 12.87 -3.79
CA ALA A 92 13.17 13.69 -2.58
C ALA A 92 12.57 12.86 -1.42
N LEU A 93 12.92 13.23 -0.19
CA LEU A 93 12.32 12.72 1.06
C LEU A 93 11.85 13.90 1.90
N ARG A 94 10.55 14.06 1.97
CA ARG A 94 9.87 14.95 2.90
C ARG A 94 9.20 14.13 3.98
N SER A 95 9.21 14.63 5.20
CA SER A 95 8.47 14.03 6.30
C SER A 95 7.61 15.08 7.01
N PHE A 96 6.55 14.65 7.68
CA PHE A 96 5.63 15.50 8.42
C PHE A 96 5.21 14.84 9.73
N GLY A 97 4.81 15.68 10.68
CA GLY A 97 4.57 15.26 12.06
C GLY A 97 5.88 14.85 12.71
N HIS A 98 6.41 15.65 13.63
CA HIS A 98 7.69 15.33 14.27
C HIS A 98 7.60 15.50 15.77
N SER A 99 8.30 14.63 16.49
CA SER A 99 8.73 14.93 17.85
C SER A 99 9.60 16.20 17.84
N PRO A 100 9.51 17.07 18.86
CA PRO A 100 10.39 18.21 19.03
C PRO A 100 11.89 17.88 18.98
N ALA A 101 12.29 16.63 19.27
CA ALA A 101 13.70 16.23 19.16
C ALA A 101 14.16 16.06 17.69
N VAL A 102 13.24 15.84 16.76
CA VAL A 102 13.50 15.77 15.32
C VAL A 102 13.31 17.14 14.68
N SER A 103 12.14 17.77 14.87
CA SER A 103 11.85 19.12 14.37
C SER A 103 10.63 19.73 15.05
N ASN A 104 10.59 21.06 15.12
CA ASN A 104 9.40 21.83 15.49
C ASN A 104 8.60 22.32 14.26
N LYS A 105 9.02 21.97 13.04
CA LYS A 105 8.30 22.31 11.81
C LYS A 105 7.22 21.27 11.53
N SER A 106 6.09 21.68 10.97
CA SER A 106 5.01 20.76 10.54
C SER A 106 5.47 19.77 9.47
N THR A 107 6.45 20.16 8.64
CA THR A 107 7.09 19.30 7.65
C THR A 107 8.55 19.72 7.43
N VAL A 108 9.40 18.77 7.03
CA VAL A 108 10.82 18.97 6.76
C VAL A 108 11.22 18.19 5.50
N LEU A 109 11.96 18.85 4.61
CA LEU A 109 12.66 18.23 3.48
C LEU A 109 14.03 17.72 3.95
N PHE A 110 14.18 16.40 4.04
CA PHE A 110 15.41 15.76 4.51
C PHE A 110 16.38 15.42 3.36
N TYR A 111 15.84 15.06 2.20
CA TYR A 111 16.58 14.81 0.95
C TYR A 111 15.92 15.61 -0.17
N GLY A 112 16.64 16.55 -0.79
CA GLY A 112 16.07 17.48 -1.76
C GLY A 112 15.88 16.84 -3.14
N MET A 113 15.03 17.45 -3.98
CA MET A 113 14.79 17.00 -5.35
C MET A 113 16.08 17.10 -6.20
N GLU A 114 16.87 16.04 -6.18
CA GLU A 114 18.17 15.93 -6.84
C GLU A 114 18.36 14.53 -7.40
N LYS A 115 19.49 14.27 -8.09
CA LYS A 115 19.78 12.94 -8.61
C LYS A 115 19.79 11.91 -7.48
N TYR A 116 18.93 10.90 -7.61
CA TYR A 116 18.76 9.87 -6.61
C TYR A 116 20.08 9.13 -6.36
N ALA A 117 20.48 9.08 -5.08
CA ALA A 117 21.61 8.32 -4.61
C ALA A 117 21.22 7.52 -3.35
N THR A 118 21.37 6.20 -3.43
CA THR A 118 20.97 5.22 -2.43
C THR A 118 21.58 5.53 -1.07
N LYS A 119 22.89 5.83 -1.06
CA LYS A 119 23.64 6.14 0.15
C LYS A 119 23.11 7.40 0.83
N THR A 120 22.95 8.48 0.06
CA THR A 120 22.55 9.78 0.61
C THR A 120 21.12 9.74 1.15
N LEU A 121 20.17 9.17 0.39
CA LEU A 121 18.79 9.02 0.86
C LEU A 121 18.74 8.22 2.18
N GLY A 122 19.50 7.12 2.26
CA GLY A 122 19.60 6.31 3.48
C GLY A 122 20.19 7.06 4.69
N GLU A 123 21.18 7.93 4.48
CA GLU A 123 21.73 8.78 5.55
C GLU A 123 20.73 9.87 6.00
N LYS A 124 19.93 10.41 5.08
CA LYS A 124 18.90 11.40 5.42
C LYS A 124 17.72 10.78 6.16
N LEU A 125 17.30 9.58 5.78
CA LEU A 125 16.23 8.83 6.46
C LEU A 125 16.51 8.65 7.95
N LYS A 126 17.76 8.32 8.31
CA LYS A 126 18.19 8.13 9.72
C LYS A 126 18.02 9.37 10.60
N LYS A 127 17.83 10.56 10.02
CA LYS A 127 17.58 11.80 10.78
C LYS A 127 16.14 11.91 11.27
N ILE A 128 15.24 11.08 10.74
CA ILE A 128 13.85 10.96 11.18
C ILE A 128 13.84 9.82 12.20
N SER A 129 14.15 10.14 13.46
CA SER A 129 14.50 9.12 14.47
C SER A 129 13.33 8.63 15.31
N GLU A 130 12.24 9.40 15.38
CA GLU A 130 11.09 9.07 16.21
C GLU A 130 9.82 9.76 15.71
N ALA A 131 8.69 9.16 16.05
CA ALA A 131 7.38 9.71 15.79
C ALA A 131 6.96 10.74 16.87
N GLY A 132 6.15 11.72 16.51
CA GLY A 132 5.56 12.69 17.43
C GLY A 132 4.89 13.86 16.70
N GLY A 133 4.25 14.75 17.45
CA GLY A 133 3.54 15.91 16.87
C GLY A 133 2.24 15.53 16.15
N THR A 134 1.63 16.52 15.49
CA THR A 134 0.36 16.36 14.77
C THR A 134 0.58 15.69 13.40
N SER A 135 -0.50 15.36 12.68
CA SER A 135 -0.44 14.68 11.36
C SER A 135 -0.78 15.58 10.17
N PRO A 136 -0.03 16.68 9.88
CA PRO A 136 -0.40 17.64 8.84
C PRO A 136 0.03 17.17 7.43
N MET A 137 -0.55 16.06 6.95
CA MET A 137 -0.22 15.49 5.63
C MET A 137 -0.43 16.50 4.49
N HIS A 138 -1.51 17.28 4.55
CA HIS A 138 -1.81 18.33 3.58
C HIS A 138 -0.67 19.35 3.46
N THR A 139 -0.06 19.76 4.58
CA THR A 139 1.06 20.70 4.61
C THR A 139 2.29 20.11 3.91
N ALA A 140 2.52 18.80 4.07
CA ALA A 140 3.62 18.11 3.40
C ALA A 140 3.41 18.04 1.88
N LEU A 141 2.17 17.78 1.43
CA LEU A 141 1.82 17.75 0.01
C LEU A 141 1.92 19.13 -0.63
N ASP A 142 1.40 20.17 0.02
CA ASP A 142 1.49 21.55 -0.44
C ASP A 142 2.95 21.99 -0.57
N ALA A 143 3.77 21.73 0.45
CA ALA A 143 5.20 22.04 0.41
C ALA A 143 5.92 21.26 -0.70
N SER A 144 5.62 19.97 -0.87
CA SER A 144 6.13 19.14 -1.98
C SER A 144 5.83 19.76 -3.34
N GLY A 145 4.61 20.27 -3.50
CA GLY A 145 4.19 20.96 -4.73
C GLY A 145 4.95 22.25 -4.99
N GLN A 146 5.17 23.07 -3.96
CA GLN A 146 5.77 24.40 -4.12
C GLN A 146 7.29 24.39 -4.21
N GLU A 147 7.97 23.50 -3.48
CA GLU A 147 9.43 23.52 -3.32
C GLU A 147 10.11 22.48 -4.24
N GLU A 148 9.72 21.20 -4.16
CA GLU A 148 10.38 20.09 -4.87
C GLU A 148 9.85 19.87 -6.28
N LEU A 149 8.53 19.93 -6.45
CA LEU A 149 7.88 19.48 -7.68
C LEU A 149 7.65 20.60 -8.69
N LYS A 150 7.61 21.86 -8.24
CA LYS A 150 7.51 23.04 -9.10
C LYS A 150 8.66 23.19 -10.12
N PRO A 151 9.94 22.94 -9.79
CA PRO A 151 11.04 23.12 -10.73
C PRO A 151 11.26 21.93 -11.69
N VAL A 152 10.59 20.80 -11.47
CA VAL A 152 10.81 19.58 -12.27
C VAL A 152 9.64 19.30 -13.22
N SER A 153 9.90 18.47 -14.23
CA SER A 153 8.90 18.01 -15.18
C SER A 153 9.10 16.51 -15.46
N GLY A 154 8.15 15.89 -16.15
CA GLY A 154 8.18 14.46 -16.46
C GLY A 154 7.25 13.63 -15.58
N LYS A 155 7.38 12.31 -15.67
CA LYS A 155 6.62 11.35 -14.87
C LYS A 155 7.09 11.41 -13.42
N THR A 156 6.15 11.65 -12.52
CA THR A 156 6.40 11.87 -11.10
C THR A 156 5.60 10.88 -10.26
N ALA A 157 6.30 10.12 -9.41
CA ALA A 157 5.69 9.27 -8.40
C ALA A 157 5.69 9.99 -7.05
N VAL A 158 4.53 10.12 -6.41
CA VAL A 158 4.43 10.59 -5.02
C VAL A 158 4.08 9.40 -4.14
N ILE A 159 5.04 8.95 -3.33
CA ILE A 159 4.92 7.80 -2.44
C ILE A 159 4.61 8.32 -1.03
N ILE A 160 3.38 8.10 -0.55
CA ILE A 160 2.92 8.60 0.76
C ILE A 160 2.90 7.42 1.72
N ILE A 161 3.65 7.46 2.81
CA ILE A 161 3.72 6.36 3.78
C ILE A 161 3.12 6.85 5.09
N SER A 162 1.92 6.38 5.42
CA SER A 162 1.13 6.91 6.53
C SER A 162 0.07 5.89 6.96
N ASP A 163 -0.41 6.02 8.18
CA ASP A 163 -1.62 5.35 8.65
C ASP A 163 -2.92 6.08 8.26
N GLY A 164 -2.79 7.24 7.60
CA GLY A 164 -3.89 8.08 7.13
C GLY A 164 -4.75 8.65 8.27
N GLN A 165 -4.31 8.53 9.53
CA GLN A 165 -5.08 9.03 10.65
C GLN A 165 -4.95 10.54 10.73
N SER A 166 -6.10 11.20 10.86
CA SER A 166 -6.15 12.62 11.20
C SER A 166 -6.56 12.80 12.66
N GLU A 167 -5.86 13.68 13.38
CA GLU A 167 -6.29 14.11 14.72
C GLU A 167 -7.59 14.93 14.70
N PHE A 168 -7.96 15.49 13.54
CA PHE A 168 -9.18 16.29 13.37
C PHE A 168 -9.94 15.88 12.11
N SER A 169 -11.26 15.70 12.22
CA SER A 169 -12.11 15.23 11.11
C SER A 169 -12.13 16.13 9.86
N LEU A 170 -11.64 17.37 9.95
CA LEU A 170 -11.51 18.30 8.82
C LEU A 170 -10.22 18.12 8.01
N GLU A 171 -9.23 17.38 8.53
CA GLU A 171 -7.93 17.17 7.87
C GLU A 171 -8.04 16.31 6.61
N SER A 172 -8.93 15.30 6.59
CA SER A 172 -9.10 14.45 5.41
C SER A 172 -9.57 15.26 4.19
N PRO A 173 -10.65 16.08 4.25
CA PRO A 173 -11.01 16.98 3.15
C PRO A 173 -9.90 17.95 2.72
N ILE A 174 -9.13 18.50 3.65
CA ILE A 174 -8.03 19.43 3.36
C ILE A 174 -6.88 18.69 2.65
N THR A 175 -6.55 17.49 3.09
CA THR A 175 -5.54 16.62 2.49
C THR A 175 -5.91 16.22 1.07
N LEU A 176 -7.16 15.86 0.83
CA LEU A 176 -7.65 15.57 -0.53
C LEU A 176 -7.57 16.79 -1.44
N LYS A 177 -7.86 17.99 -0.90
CA LYS A 177 -7.72 19.24 -1.66
C LYS A 177 -6.26 19.53 -2.02
N ALA A 178 -5.32 19.32 -1.09
CA ALA A 178 -3.88 19.46 -1.35
C ALA A 178 -3.40 18.44 -2.41
N ALA A 179 -3.83 17.18 -2.31
CA ALA A 179 -3.54 16.17 -3.33
C ALA A 179 -4.13 16.55 -4.71
N GLN A 180 -5.36 17.04 -4.75
CA GLN A 180 -5.97 17.50 -6.01
C GLN A 180 -5.22 18.69 -6.59
N ALA A 181 -4.83 19.67 -5.77
CA ALA A 181 -4.06 20.83 -6.23
C ALA A 181 -2.71 20.42 -6.84
N LEU A 182 -2.02 19.47 -6.22
CA LEU A 182 -0.78 18.92 -6.73
C LEU A 182 -0.98 18.13 -8.04
N LYS A 183 -2.08 17.38 -8.15
CA LYS A 183 -2.47 16.74 -9.42
C LYS A 183 -2.79 17.75 -10.52
N ASP A 184 -3.48 18.84 -10.19
CA ASP A 184 -3.81 19.90 -11.14
C ASP A 184 -2.54 20.62 -11.63
N GLN A 185 -1.54 20.78 -10.75
CA GLN A 185 -0.25 21.38 -11.09
C GLN A 185 0.56 20.52 -12.08
N LEU A 186 0.63 19.20 -11.87
CA LEU A 186 1.49 18.29 -12.65
C LEU A 186 0.75 17.53 -13.76
N GLY A 187 -0.58 17.62 -13.78
CA GLY A 187 -1.43 16.99 -14.79
C GLY A 187 -1.24 15.48 -14.87
N ALA A 188 -1.22 14.94 -16.10
CA ALA A 188 -1.07 13.50 -16.33
C ALA A 188 0.28 12.92 -15.86
N GLY A 189 1.28 13.77 -15.58
CA GLY A 189 2.61 13.33 -15.15
C GLY A 189 2.65 12.78 -13.73
N LEU A 190 1.69 13.13 -12.86
CA LEU A 190 1.68 12.69 -11.46
C LEU A 190 0.82 11.44 -11.22
N CYS A 191 1.40 10.46 -10.52
CA CYS A 191 0.69 9.32 -9.91
C CYS A 191 0.98 9.25 -8.40
N TYR A 192 -0.04 8.86 -7.62
CA TYR A 192 0.09 8.64 -6.18
C TYR A 192 0.26 7.15 -5.90
N TYR A 193 1.20 6.81 -5.02
CA TYR A 193 1.45 5.45 -4.54
C TYR A 193 1.39 5.43 -3.01
N PRO A 194 0.20 5.55 -2.41
CA PRO A 194 0.08 5.52 -0.96
C PRO A 194 0.42 4.12 -0.41
N ILE A 195 1.18 4.08 0.68
CA ILE A 195 1.52 2.90 1.45
C ILE A 195 0.84 3.06 2.80
N PHE A 196 -0.23 2.31 2.99
CA PHE A 196 -1.03 2.31 4.20
C PHE A 196 -0.37 1.48 5.30
N VAL A 197 -0.14 2.09 6.45
CA VAL A 197 0.50 1.48 7.63
C VAL A 197 -0.53 1.32 8.74
N GLY A 198 -0.80 0.08 9.17
CA GLY A 198 -1.77 -0.18 10.24
C GLY A 198 -3.12 -0.68 9.75
N ASN A 199 -4.18 -0.35 10.48
CA ASN A 199 -5.51 -0.95 10.33
C ASN A 199 -6.69 0.02 10.51
N ASN A 200 -6.44 1.33 10.60
CA ASN A 200 -7.49 2.33 10.71
C ASN A 200 -8.31 2.44 9.41
N GLU A 201 -9.63 2.27 9.51
CA GLU A 201 -10.52 2.23 8.35
C GLU A 201 -10.64 3.59 7.65
N GLU A 202 -10.77 4.69 8.41
CA GLU A 202 -10.85 6.04 7.87
C GLU A 202 -9.55 6.44 7.14
N GLY A 203 -8.41 6.10 7.73
CA GLY A 203 -7.10 6.30 7.11
C GLY A 203 -6.92 5.49 5.84
N ALA A 204 -7.38 4.23 5.81
CA ALA A 204 -7.37 3.43 4.60
C ALA A 204 -8.22 4.05 3.48
N VAL A 205 -9.39 4.61 3.82
CA VAL A 205 -10.26 5.33 2.87
C VAL A 205 -9.55 6.56 2.31
N LEU A 206 -8.94 7.39 3.17
CA LEU A 206 -8.19 8.58 2.75
C LEU A 206 -7.07 8.22 1.77
N MET A 207 -6.29 7.18 2.08
CA MET A 207 -5.20 6.73 1.21
C MET A 207 -5.71 6.25 -0.16
N ASP A 208 -6.84 5.54 -0.21
CA ASP A 208 -7.47 5.13 -1.46
C ASP A 208 -8.00 6.32 -2.28
N GLU A 209 -8.56 7.33 -1.62
CA GLU A 209 -9.03 8.56 -2.27
C GLU A 209 -7.88 9.37 -2.88
N ILE A 210 -6.74 9.47 -2.19
CA ILE A 210 -5.53 10.09 -2.74
C ILE A 210 -5.04 9.35 -3.99
N ALA A 211 -4.98 8.01 -3.96
CA ALA A 211 -4.62 7.22 -5.14
C ALA A 211 -5.57 7.49 -6.32
N ARG A 212 -6.89 7.55 -6.07
CA ARG A 212 -7.92 7.84 -7.08
C ARG A 212 -7.75 9.22 -7.72
N ILE A 213 -7.37 10.26 -6.96
CA ILE A 213 -7.06 11.60 -7.49
C ILE A 213 -5.97 11.53 -8.55
N GLY A 214 -4.95 10.69 -8.34
CA GLY A 214 -3.85 10.50 -9.29
C GLY A 214 -4.31 10.01 -10.67
N LYS A 215 -5.46 9.30 -10.74
CA LYS A 215 -5.95 8.55 -11.93
C LYS A 215 -4.99 7.46 -12.42
N CYS A 216 -3.88 7.27 -11.71
CA CYS A 216 -2.85 6.26 -11.88
C CYS A 216 -2.19 6.04 -10.52
N GLY A 217 -1.48 4.92 -10.39
CA GLY A 217 -0.97 4.44 -9.10
C GLY A 217 -1.99 3.61 -8.34
N PHE A 218 -1.61 3.19 -7.13
CA PHE A 218 -2.35 2.22 -6.33
C PHE A 218 -1.94 2.31 -4.86
N VAL A 219 -2.80 1.83 -3.97
CA VAL A 219 -2.50 1.69 -2.55
C VAL A 219 -1.80 0.36 -2.29
N SER A 220 -0.71 0.38 -1.53
CA SER A 220 -0.03 -0.80 -0.99
C SER A 220 -0.21 -0.88 0.52
N ASN A 221 -0.17 -2.09 1.09
CA ASN A 221 -0.16 -2.27 2.53
C ASN A 221 1.27 -2.50 3.03
N ALA A 222 1.64 -1.86 4.14
CA ALA A 222 2.94 -2.01 4.77
C ALA A 222 3.32 -3.48 5.03
N ASP A 223 2.37 -4.30 5.47
CA ASP A 223 2.60 -5.71 5.77
C ASP A 223 3.10 -6.49 4.54
N ASN A 224 2.64 -6.13 3.34
CA ASN A 224 3.08 -6.77 2.10
C ASN A 224 4.48 -6.28 1.70
N LEU A 225 4.76 -5.00 1.90
CA LEU A 225 6.04 -4.38 1.52
C LEU A 225 7.18 -4.72 2.50
N LEU A 226 6.86 -5.22 3.70
CA LEU A 226 7.82 -5.82 4.62
C LEU A 226 8.21 -7.26 4.22
N THR A 227 7.77 -7.76 3.07
CA THR A 227 8.28 -9.01 2.48
C THR A 227 9.25 -8.69 1.35
N ASP A 228 10.23 -9.59 1.13
CA ASP A 228 11.22 -9.43 0.06
C ASP A 228 10.55 -9.31 -1.32
N ALA A 229 9.60 -10.20 -1.60
CA ALA A 229 8.87 -10.24 -2.87
C ALA A 229 7.95 -9.01 -3.05
N GLY A 230 7.26 -8.58 -1.99
CA GLY A 230 6.39 -7.41 -2.06
C GLY A 230 7.16 -6.13 -2.33
N MET A 231 8.34 -5.96 -1.70
CA MET A 231 9.20 -4.81 -1.97
C MET A 231 9.76 -4.83 -3.40
N ALA A 232 10.28 -5.97 -3.85
CA ALA A 232 10.78 -6.10 -5.22
C ALA A 232 9.70 -5.76 -6.25
N GLN A 233 8.49 -6.30 -6.08
CA GLN A 233 7.36 -6.03 -6.96
C GLN A 233 6.98 -4.55 -6.95
N PHE A 234 6.88 -3.92 -5.77
CA PHE A 234 6.57 -2.49 -5.66
C PHE A 234 7.60 -1.63 -6.38
N VAL A 235 8.90 -1.94 -6.24
CA VAL A 235 9.95 -1.22 -6.95
C VAL A 235 9.84 -1.40 -8.46
N GLU A 236 9.59 -2.62 -8.93
CA GLU A 236 9.40 -2.90 -10.36
C GLU A 236 8.21 -2.12 -10.92
N ASP A 237 7.05 -2.19 -10.29
CA ASP A 237 5.81 -1.57 -10.76
C ASP A 237 5.85 -0.05 -10.77
N VAL A 238 6.46 0.56 -9.76
CA VAL A 238 6.46 2.01 -9.59
C VAL A 238 7.61 2.67 -10.36
N PHE A 239 8.80 2.05 -10.35
CA PHE A 239 10.02 2.73 -10.78
C PHE A 239 10.64 2.15 -12.05
N LEU A 240 10.30 0.93 -12.48
CA LEU A 240 11.08 0.24 -13.51
C LEU A 240 10.28 -0.10 -14.76
N SER A 241 10.93 0.05 -15.91
CA SER A 241 10.46 -0.41 -17.22
C SER A 241 11.52 -1.33 -17.79
N LYS A 242 11.12 -2.49 -18.31
CA LYS A 242 12.06 -3.40 -18.98
C LYS A 242 12.58 -2.75 -20.26
N LYS A 243 13.90 -2.77 -20.46
CA LYS A 243 14.52 -2.36 -21.72
C LYS A 243 14.00 -3.27 -22.83
N PRO A 244 13.71 -2.72 -24.03
CA PRO A 244 13.50 -3.55 -25.20
C PRO A 244 14.73 -4.45 -25.35
N MET A 245 14.53 -5.77 -25.32
CA MET A 245 15.58 -6.68 -25.74
C MET A 245 15.94 -6.28 -27.17
N ALA A 246 17.21 -5.96 -27.42
CA ALA A 246 17.69 -5.79 -28.79
C ALA A 246 17.18 -6.99 -29.61
N PRO A 247 16.69 -6.79 -30.85
CA PRO A 247 16.21 -7.89 -31.66
C PRO A 247 17.29 -8.96 -31.67
N ALA A 248 16.99 -10.12 -31.10
CA ALA A 248 17.96 -11.20 -31.04
C ALA A 248 18.43 -11.45 -32.48
N ALA A 249 19.72 -11.19 -32.74
CA ALA A 249 20.35 -11.55 -34.00
C ALA A 249 20.04 -13.02 -34.24
N LYS A 250 19.19 -13.31 -35.24
CA LYS A 250 18.69 -14.62 -35.67
C LYS A 250 19.31 -15.79 -34.89
N ALA A 251 18.78 -16.04 -33.69
CA ALA A 251 19.20 -17.16 -32.88
C ALA A 251 18.42 -18.40 -33.35
N VAL A 252 19.18 -19.45 -33.65
CA VAL A 252 18.71 -20.81 -33.95
C VAL A 252 17.63 -21.22 -32.95
N ALA A 253 16.56 -21.84 -33.45
CA ALA A 253 15.39 -22.24 -32.68
C ALA A 253 15.76 -22.93 -31.35
N PRO A 254 15.18 -22.53 -30.21
CA PRO A 254 15.39 -23.22 -28.95
C PRO A 254 14.77 -24.62 -28.99
N PRO A 255 15.30 -25.58 -28.21
CA PRO A 255 14.75 -26.92 -28.12
C PRO A 255 13.32 -26.87 -27.56
N VAL A 256 12.47 -27.72 -28.13
CA VAL A 256 11.03 -27.85 -27.89
C VAL A 256 10.66 -27.62 -26.41
N ALA A 257 9.89 -26.55 -26.16
CA ALA A 257 9.27 -26.28 -24.86
C ALA A 257 8.31 -27.42 -24.46
N PRO A 258 8.14 -27.72 -23.15
CA PRO A 258 7.11 -28.63 -22.69
C PRO A 258 5.72 -28.16 -23.15
N ALA A 259 4.81 -29.11 -23.39
CA ALA A 259 3.46 -28.82 -23.86
C ALA A 259 2.77 -27.76 -22.97
N PRO A 260 1.96 -26.85 -23.56
CA PRO A 260 1.23 -25.84 -22.78
C PRO A 260 0.44 -26.48 -21.64
N PRO A 261 0.43 -25.88 -20.43
CA PRO A 261 -0.40 -26.37 -19.34
C PRO A 261 -1.86 -26.51 -19.77
N GLU A 262 -2.47 -27.61 -19.35
CA GLU A 262 -3.91 -27.85 -19.50
C GLU A 262 -4.68 -26.75 -18.74
N ILE A 263 -5.71 -26.19 -19.38
CA ILE A 263 -6.53 -25.13 -18.78
C ILE A 263 -7.47 -25.79 -17.76
N LYS A 264 -7.10 -25.79 -16.47
CA LYS A 264 -7.93 -26.33 -15.37
C LYS A 264 -8.64 -25.22 -14.61
N GLY A 265 -9.67 -25.59 -13.83
CA GLY A 265 -10.40 -24.67 -12.94
C GLY A 265 -11.52 -23.83 -13.60
N LEU A 266 -11.74 -23.97 -14.90
CA LEU A 266 -12.89 -23.36 -15.56
C LEU A 266 -14.17 -24.14 -15.23
N ASN A 267 -15.26 -23.43 -14.95
CA ASN A 267 -16.59 -24.03 -14.94
C ASN A 267 -17.05 -24.37 -16.38
N ALA A 268 -18.24 -24.96 -16.51
CA ALA A 268 -18.83 -25.35 -17.82
C ALA A 268 -19.03 -24.16 -18.79
N GLN A 269 -18.93 -22.92 -18.30
CA GLN A 269 -19.06 -21.68 -19.07
C GLN A 269 -17.71 -21.05 -19.41
N GLY A 270 -16.59 -21.68 -19.07
CA GLY A 270 -15.27 -21.11 -19.33
C GLY A 270 -14.93 -19.93 -18.41
N VAL A 271 -15.40 -19.97 -17.16
CA VAL A 271 -15.16 -18.93 -16.15
C VAL A 271 -14.39 -19.52 -14.97
N TRP A 272 -13.32 -18.85 -14.55
CA TRP A 272 -12.72 -19.09 -13.23
C TRP A 272 -13.46 -18.26 -12.19
N VAL A 273 -13.92 -18.90 -11.11
CA VAL A 273 -14.61 -18.22 -10.01
C VAL A 273 -13.67 -18.15 -8.81
N VAL A 274 -13.50 -16.94 -8.27
CA VAL A 274 -12.76 -16.66 -7.03
C VAL A 274 -13.78 -16.17 -6.01
N ASP A 275 -14.19 -17.02 -5.08
CA ASP A 275 -15.28 -16.71 -4.14
C ASP A 275 -14.81 -16.10 -2.81
N ASP A 276 -15.75 -15.78 -1.92
CA ASP A 276 -15.48 -15.18 -0.60
C ASP A 276 -14.69 -16.08 0.36
N THR A 277 -14.48 -17.37 0.05
CA THR A 277 -13.54 -18.21 0.81
C THR A 277 -12.08 -17.85 0.50
N LEU A 278 -11.87 -17.16 -0.63
CA LEU A 278 -10.60 -16.70 -1.17
C LEU A 278 -10.34 -15.19 -0.91
N PHE A 279 -11.29 -14.47 -0.30
CA PHE A 279 -11.16 -13.09 0.20
C PHE A 279 -11.51 -13.00 1.69
N ASP A 280 -10.89 -12.08 2.44
CA ASP A 280 -11.35 -11.81 3.82
C ASP A 280 -12.72 -11.13 3.87
N PHE A 281 -13.48 -11.40 4.94
CA PHE A 281 -14.81 -10.83 5.14
C PHE A 281 -14.73 -9.29 5.11
N ASP A 282 -15.50 -8.69 4.20
CA ASP A 282 -15.58 -7.26 3.92
C ASP A 282 -14.29 -6.58 3.39
N LYS A 283 -13.37 -7.36 2.79
CA LYS A 283 -12.09 -6.81 2.26
C LYS A 283 -11.80 -7.24 0.83
N SER A 284 -10.97 -6.44 0.16
CA SER A 284 -10.35 -6.71 -1.14
C SER A 284 -9.03 -7.50 -1.03
N LEU A 285 -8.70 -8.01 0.17
CA LEU A 285 -7.48 -8.76 0.43
C LEU A 285 -7.64 -10.23 0.03
N ILE A 286 -6.74 -10.70 -0.84
CA ILE A 286 -6.66 -12.09 -1.32
C ILE A 286 -6.07 -12.97 -0.21
N LYS A 287 -6.78 -14.03 0.19
CA LYS A 287 -6.32 -14.98 1.21
C LYS A 287 -5.19 -15.87 0.67
N ALA A 288 -4.36 -16.40 1.56
CA ALA A 288 -3.32 -17.37 1.21
C ALA A 288 -3.86 -18.59 0.42
N ALA A 289 -5.07 -19.07 0.76
CA ALA A 289 -5.74 -20.15 0.05
C ALA A 289 -6.08 -19.85 -1.43
N ALA A 290 -6.11 -18.56 -1.80
CA ALA A 290 -6.41 -18.10 -3.15
C ALA A 290 -5.17 -17.95 -4.03
N VAL A 291 -3.98 -17.93 -3.40
CA VAL A 291 -2.69 -17.71 -4.07
C VAL A 291 -2.44 -18.82 -5.09
N ASP A 292 -2.50 -20.08 -4.68
CA ASP A 292 -2.25 -21.23 -5.58
C ASP A 292 -3.22 -21.26 -6.77
N TYR A 293 -4.48 -20.88 -6.54
CA TYR A 293 -5.49 -20.85 -7.59
C TYR A 293 -5.27 -19.71 -8.59
N LEU A 294 -4.94 -18.52 -8.12
CA LEU A 294 -4.63 -17.38 -8.98
C LEU A 294 -3.28 -17.53 -9.70
N ASP A 295 -2.30 -18.19 -9.07
CA ASP A 295 -1.02 -18.55 -9.68
C ASP A 295 -1.22 -19.48 -10.87
N HIS A 296 -2.07 -20.49 -10.71
CA HIS A 296 -2.42 -21.38 -11.80
C HIS A 296 -3.07 -20.63 -12.98
N ILE A 297 -3.98 -19.69 -12.69
CA ILE A 297 -4.60 -18.85 -13.73
C ILE A 297 -3.54 -18.01 -14.45
N ALA A 298 -2.60 -17.41 -13.70
CA ALA A 298 -1.52 -16.62 -14.28
C ALA A 298 -0.58 -17.46 -15.15
N GLU A 299 -0.24 -18.69 -14.75
CA GLU A 299 0.53 -19.63 -15.55
C GLU A 299 -0.15 -19.97 -16.87
N ILE A 300 -1.46 -20.26 -16.84
CA ILE A 300 -2.26 -20.48 -18.04
C ILE A 300 -2.19 -19.22 -18.93
N MET A 301 -2.50 -18.04 -18.40
CA MET A 301 -2.48 -16.82 -19.21
C MET A 301 -1.11 -16.51 -19.82
N LYS A 302 -0.01 -16.87 -19.15
CA LYS A 302 1.35 -16.77 -19.72
C LYS A 302 1.59 -17.78 -20.83
N ALA A 303 1.09 -19.00 -20.69
CA ALA A 303 1.20 -20.02 -21.73
C ALA A 303 0.36 -19.72 -22.99
N TYR A 304 -0.73 -18.95 -22.85
CA TYR A 304 -1.62 -18.58 -23.94
C TYR A 304 -1.62 -17.05 -24.15
N PRO A 305 -0.63 -16.47 -24.85
CA PRO A 305 -0.45 -15.02 -24.97
C PRO A 305 -1.62 -14.28 -25.64
N ASN A 306 -2.42 -14.97 -26.47
CA ASN A 306 -3.60 -14.41 -27.12
C ASN A 306 -4.88 -14.49 -26.27
N MET A 307 -4.80 -15.00 -25.03
CA MET A 307 -5.95 -15.11 -24.15
C MET A 307 -6.23 -13.77 -23.46
N TYR A 308 -7.42 -13.22 -23.67
CA TYR A 308 -7.94 -12.06 -22.97
C TYR A 308 -8.91 -12.51 -21.89
N VAL A 309 -8.91 -11.82 -20.76
CA VAL A 309 -9.75 -12.14 -19.61
C VAL A 309 -10.45 -10.87 -19.12
N GLN A 310 -11.75 -10.99 -18.90
CA GLN A 310 -12.56 -9.97 -18.24
C GLN A 310 -12.76 -10.37 -16.77
N VAL A 311 -12.22 -9.56 -15.86
CA VAL A 311 -12.30 -9.71 -14.41
C VAL A 311 -13.53 -8.96 -13.92
N GLN A 312 -14.52 -9.68 -13.42
CA GLN A 312 -15.82 -9.17 -12.99
C GLN A 312 -15.98 -9.28 -11.48
N GLY A 313 -16.23 -8.16 -10.80
CA GLY A 313 -16.46 -8.13 -9.37
C GLY A 313 -17.94 -8.19 -9.01
N HIS A 314 -18.28 -8.92 -7.94
CA HIS A 314 -19.64 -9.08 -7.44
C HIS A 314 -19.70 -8.96 -5.91
N THR A 315 -20.82 -8.46 -5.40
CA THR A 315 -21.11 -8.32 -3.97
C THR A 315 -22.45 -8.97 -3.61
N ASP A 316 -22.72 -9.09 -2.32
CA ASP A 316 -24.08 -9.37 -1.85
C ASP A 316 -24.92 -8.09 -1.81
N SER A 317 -26.21 -8.23 -1.50
CA SER A 317 -27.14 -7.09 -1.50
C SER A 317 -27.12 -6.27 -0.21
N VAL A 318 -26.13 -6.44 0.68
CA VAL A 318 -26.06 -5.68 1.93
C VAL A 318 -25.41 -4.33 1.67
N GLY A 319 -26.02 -3.26 2.17
CA GLY A 319 -25.53 -1.90 1.97
C GLY A 319 -26.08 -1.21 0.73
N THR A 320 -25.61 0.02 0.48
CA THR A 320 -26.13 0.84 -0.63
C THR A 320 -25.63 0.35 -1.98
N LYS A 321 -26.35 0.69 -3.06
CA LYS A 321 -25.92 0.37 -4.43
C LYS A 321 -24.55 0.98 -4.73
N ALA A 322 -24.35 2.26 -4.43
CA ALA A 322 -23.09 2.96 -4.69
C ALA A 322 -21.90 2.32 -3.95
N TYR A 323 -22.11 1.89 -2.70
CA TYR A 323 -21.10 1.17 -1.93
C TYR A 323 -20.74 -0.15 -2.59
N ASN A 324 -21.74 -0.94 -2.98
CA ASN A 324 -21.54 -2.25 -3.60
C ASN A 324 -20.91 -2.18 -4.99
N ASP A 325 -21.27 -1.17 -5.80
CA ASP A 325 -20.64 -0.91 -7.09
C ASP A 325 -19.14 -0.65 -6.88
N ALA A 326 -18.78 0.25 -5.96
CA ALA A 326 -17.38 0.56 -5.65
C ALA A 326 -16.62 -0.65 -5.08
N LEU A 327 -17.22 -1.41 -4.16
CA LEU A 327 -16.61 -2.60 -3.57
C LEU A 327 -16.35 -3.68 -4.63
N SER A 328 -17.27 -3.88 -5.56
CA SER A 328 -17.11 -4.85 -6.64
C SER A 328 -15.92 -4.51 -7.55
N ILE A 329 -15.75 -3.21 -7.89
CA ILE A 329 -14.61 -2.71 -8.66
C ILE A 329 -13.31 -2.96 -7.92
N ARG A 330 -13.24 -2.64 -6.61
CA ARG A 330 -12.03 -2.86 -5.79
C ARG A 330 -11.63 -4.34 -5.74
N ARG A 331 -12.59 -5.26 -5.63
CA ARG A 331 -12.32 -6.71 -5.63
C ARG A 331 -11.80 -7.20 -6.99
N ALA A 332 -12.43 -6.76 -8.08
CA ALA A 332 -11.94 -7.07 -9.43
C ALA A 332 -10.53 -6.49 -9.67
N GLN A 333 -10.27 -5.28 -9.16
CA GLN A 333 -8.97 -4.62 -9.27
C GLN A 333 -7.89 -5.40 -8.50
N ALA A 334 -8.20 -5.90 -7.30
CA ALA A 334 -7.26 -6.72 -6.54
C ALA A 334 -6.84 -7.98 -7.29
N VAL A 335 -7.78 -8.69 -7.94
CA VAL A 335 -7.47 -9.88 -8.76
C VAL A 335 -6.69 -9.51 -10.01
N LYS A 336 -7.10 -8.44 -10.71
CA LYS A 336 -6.37 -7.93 -11.87
C LYS A 336 -4.93 -7.59 -11.50
N THR A 337 -4.73 -6.81 -10.44
CA THR A 337 -3.41 -6.46 -9.93
C THR A 337 -2.61 -7.71 -9.57
N TYR A 338 -3.22 -8.70 -8.91
CA TYR A 338 -2.56 -9.97 -8.61
C TYR A 338 -2.04 -10.68 -9.86
N LEU A 339 -2.88 -10.83 -10.89
CA LEU A 339 -2.49 -11.49 -12.14
C LEU A 339 -1.39 -10.71 -12.89
N ILE A 340 -1.46 -9.38 -12.88
CA ILE A 340 -0.40 -8.51 -13.41
C ILE A 340 0.92 -8.78 -12.69
N ASN A 341 0.89 -8.83 -11.36
CA ASN A 341 2.06 -9.12 -10.53
C ASN A 341 2.63 -10.53 -10.78
N LYS A 342 1.83 -11.47 -11.31
CA LYS A 342 2.29 -12.81 -11.72
C LYS A 342 2.77 -12.90 -13.17
N GLY A 343 2.88 -11.76 -13.85
CA GLY A 343 3.46 -11.62 -15.19
C GLY A 343 2.46 -11.67 -16.33
N VAL A 344 1.17 -11.46 -16.07
CA VAL A 344 0.14 -11.30 -17.12
C VAL A 344 0.10 -9.83 -17.57
N GLU A 345 0.13 -9.57 -18.87
CA GLU A 345 0.06 -8.20 -19.39
C GLU A 345 -1.29 -7.55 -19.06
N GLY A 346 -1.27 -6.34 -18.49
CA GLY A 346 -2.48 -5.65 -18.04
C GLY A 346 -3.48 -5.32 -19.14
N GLU A 347 -3.02 -5.16 -20.39
CA GLU A 347 -3.86 -4.95 -21.58
C GLU A 347 -4.75 -6.16 -21.91
N ARG A 348 -4.36 -7.34 -21.42
CA ARG A 348 -5.12 -8.59 -21.60
C ARG A 348 -6.18 -8.79 -20.51
N LEU A 349 -6.27 -7.86 -19.57
CA LEU A 349 -7.13 -7.93 -18.39
C LEU A 349 -8.10 -6.73 -18.36
N ASN A 350 -9.37 -6.96 -18.73
CA ASN A 350 -10.41 -5.93 -18.63
C ASN A 350 -11.14 -6.04 -17.30
N LEU A 351 -11.51 -4.92 -16.70
CA LEU A 351 -12.17 -4.89 -15.40
C LEU A 351 -13.61 -4.43 -15.55
N GLU A 352 -14.53 -5.09 -14.82
CA GLU A 352 -15.92 -4.65 -14.69
C GLU A 352 -16.44 -4.92 -13.26
N GLY A 353 -17.20 -3.99 -12.71
CA GLY A 353 -17.84 -4.14 -11.40
C GLY A 353 -19.35 -4.19 -11.53
N PHE A 354 -19.99 -5.24 -10.99
CA PHE A 354 -21.43 -5.42 -11.07
C PHE A 354 -22.18 -5.16 -9.76
N GLY A 355 -21.48 -4.89 -8.66
CA GLY A 355 -22.10 -4.85 -7.33
C GLY A 355 -22.95 -6.10 -7.09
N PHE A 356 -24.18 -5.91 -6.62
CA PHE A 356 -25.16 -6.98 -6.42
C PHE A 356 -26.10 -7.21 -7.60
N SER A 357 -25.86 -6.59 -8.75
CA SER A 357 -26.79 -6.65 -9.90
C SER A 357 -26.84 -8.01 -10.62
N LYS A 358 -25.84 -8.87 -10.38
CA LYS A 358 -25.74 -10.23 -10.95
C LYS A 358 -25.55 -11.30 -9.86
N PRO A 359 -26.59 -11.59 -9.05
CA PRO A 359 -26.52 -12.63 -8.02
C PRO A 359 -26.56 -14.03 -8.65
N VAL A 360 -25.82 -14.97 -8.05
CA VAL A 360 -25.83 -16.40 -8.39
C VAL A 360 -26.58 -17.24 -7.34
N ALA A 361 -26.89 -16.65 -6.19
CA ALA A 361 -27.68 -17.25 -5.13
C ALA A 361 -28.59 -16.21 -4.44
N LEU A 362 -29.57 -16.67 -3.67
CA LEU A 362 -30.48 -15.81 -2.91
C LEU A 362 -29.72 -15.05 -1.80
N ASN A 363 -29.88 -13.72 -1.75
CA ASN A 363 -29.25 -12.88 -0.72
C ASN A 363 -29.90 -13.01 0.67
N ASP A 364 -31.03 -13.71 0.77
CA ASP A 364 -31.78 -13.86 2.02
C ASP A 364 -31.06 -14.76 3.03
N THR A 365 -30.14 -15.61 2.56
CA THR A 365 -29.38 -16.53 3.40
C THR A 365 -27.91 -16.14 3.49
N ALA A 366 -27.27 -16.36 4.63
CA ALA A 366 -25.83 -16.11 4.81
C ALA A 366 -24.98 -16.89 3.79
N LYS A 367 -25.39 -18.13 3.51
CA LYS A 367 -24.76 -18.98 2.49
C LYS A 367 -24.87 -18.38 1.09
N GLY A 368 -26.05 -17.91 0.68
CA GLY A 368 -26.25 -17.31 -0.63
C GLY A 368 -25.52 -15.98 -0.79
N ARG A 369 -25.45 -15.15 0.27
CA ARG A 369 -24.62 -13.93 0.26
C ARG A 369 -23.14 -14.24 0.07
N ALA A 370 -22.61 -15.28 0.74
CA ALA A 370 -21.22 -15.71 0.55
C ALA A 370 -20.93 -16.12 -0.90
N LEU A 371 -21.87 -16.79 -1.58
CA LEU A 371 -21.74 -17.13 -2.99
C LEU A 371 -21.80 -15.89 -3.91
N ASN A 372 -22.56 -14.86 -3.54
CA ASN A 372 -22.65 -13.65 -4.35
C ASN A 372 -21.41 -12.76 -4.25
N ARG A 373 -20.71 -12.79 -3.11
CA ARG A 373 -19.42 -12.13 -2.90
C ARG A 373 -18.30 -12.89 -3.63
N ARG A 374 -18.00 -12.51 -4.86
CA ARG A 374 -17.03 -13.24 -5.70
C ARG A 374 -16.40 -12.35 -6.77
N VAL A 375 -15.33 -12.84 -7.38
CA VAL A 375 -14.75 -12.33 -8.62
C VAL A 375 -14.78 -13.43 -9.66
N GLU A 376 -15.21 -13.11 -10.86
CA GLU A 376 -15.26 -14.03 -11.99
C GLU A 376 -14.25 -13.60 -13.06
N LEU A 377 -13.52 -14.55 -13.65
CA LEU A 377 -12.59 -14.30 -14.72
C LEU A 377 -13.10 -14.98 -15.98
N HIS A 378 -13.65 -14.18 -16.87
CA HIS A 378 -14.29 -14.61 -18.11
C HIS A 378 -13.26 -14.57 -19.23
N ARG A 379 -12.90 -15.73 -19.77
CA ARG A 379 -12.11 -15.80 -20.99
C ARG A 379 -12.89 -15.18 -22.16
N LYS A 380 -12.23 -14.34 -22.96
CA LYS A 380 -12.78 -13.73 -24.18
C LYS A 380 -12.24 -14.38 -25.44
#